data_AF-A0A445AL45-F1
#
_entry.id   AF-A0A445AL45-F1
#
_cell.length_a   1.000
_cell.length_b   1.000
_cell.length_c   1.000
_cell.angle_alpha   90.00
_cell.angle_beta   90.00
_cell.angle_gamma   90.00
#
_symmetry.space_group_name_H-M   'P 1'
#
loop_
_entity.id
_entity.type
_entity.pdbx_description
1 polymer ?
#
loop_
_entity_poly.entity_id
_entity_poly.type
_entity_poly.pdbx_seq_one_letter_code
_entity_poly.pdbx_strand_id
1 'polypeptide(L)'
;MGKVENAEEVWGNHVGVRLQPPIGNKRAADLGTWQEMEIKVSGTSWEVNSIDIAIAGLGWYSLCLKGEATMKLWTFDGVEVTLREPLVLDQARSLEKPGFG
;
A
#
# COMPACT_ATOMS: atom_id res chain seq x y z
N MET A 1 12.58 -6.82 0.96
CA MET A 1 11.68 -5.83 0.32
C MET A 1 12.54 -4.91 -0.53
N GLY A 2 12.15 -4.69 -1.79
CA GLY A 2 12.94 -3.94 -2.77
C GLY A 2 12.92 -2.44 -2.50
N LYS A 3 13.95 -1.74 -2.97
CA LYS A 3 13.96 -0.29 -3.00
C LYS A 3 12.96 0.21 -4.03
N VAL A 4 12.43 1.43 -3.84
CA VAL A 4 11.47 2.05 -4.76
C VAL A 4 12.04 2.11 -6.18
N GLU A 5 13.35 2.34 -6.30
CA GLU A 5 14.05 2.40 -7.60
C GLU A 5 13.84 1.16 -8.49
N ASN A 6 13.60 0.00 -7.89
CA ASN A 6 13.48 -1.27 -8.62
C ASN A 6 12.02 -1.76 -8.70
N ALA A 7 11.05 -0.99 -8.21
CA ALA A 7 9.67 -1.46 -8.08
C ALA A 7 9.03 -1.81 -9.43
N GLU A 8 9.25 -0.98 -10.46
CA GLU A 8 8.72 -1.21 -11.81
C GLU A 8 9.36 -2.43 -12.48
N GLU A 9 10.68 -2.58 -12.36
CA GLU A 9 11.41 -3.75 -12.87
C GLU A 9 10.91 -5.04 -12.19
N VAL A 10 10.77 -5.01 -10.87
CA VAL A 10 10.25 -6.14 -10.08
C VAL A 10 8.83 -6.47 -10.50
N TRP A 11 7.97 -5.48 -10.69
CA TRP A 11 6.61 -5.71 -11.19
C TRP A 11 6.62 -6.36 -12.58
N GLY A 12 7.30 -5.76 -13.56
CA GLY A 12 7.33 -6.24 -14.94
C GLY A 12 7.91 -7.65 -15.09
N ASN A 13 8.96 -7.98 -14.33
CA ASN A 13 9.63 -9.27 -14.42
C ASN A 13 8.89 -10.40 -13.67
N HIS A 14 8.03 -10.06 -12.71
CA HIS A 14 7.54 -11.04 -11.74
C HIS A 14 6.02 -11.11 -11.57
N VAL A 15 5.25 -10.18 -12.12
CA VAL A 15 3.78 -10.25 -12.13
C VAL A 15 3.31 -11.53 -12.82
N GLY A 16 2.37 -12.25 -12.20
CA GLY A 16 1.90 -13.53 -12.74
C GLY A 16 2.77 -14.73 -12.40
N VAL A 17 3.97 -14.55 -11.83
CA VAL A 17 4.90 -15.64 -11.47
C VAL A 17 5.21 -15.66 -9.98
N ARG A 18 5.89 -14.62 -9.49
CA ARG A 18 6.28 -14.49 -8.08
C ARG A 18 5.37 -13.50 -7.36
N LEU A 19 4.94 -12.45 -8.05
CA LEU A 19 3.88 -11.57 -7.58
C LEU A 19 2.56 -12.16 -8.06
N GLN A 20 1.96 -12.96 -7.19
CA GLN A 20 0.66 -13.60 -7.40
C GLN A 20 -0.20 -13.35 -6.15
N PRO A 21 -1.53 -13.18 -6.31
CA PRO A 21 -2.29 -13.15 -7.56
C PRO A 21 -2.04 -11.90 -8.43
N PRO A 22 -2.42 -11.87 -9.73
CA PRO A 22 -3.03 -12.95 -10.51
C PRO A 22 -2.01 -14.02 -10.93
N ILE A 23 -2.47 -15.23 -11.27
CA ILE A 23 -1.59 -16.33 -11.74
C ILE A 23 -1.48 -16.27 -13.26
N GLY A 24 -0.24 -16.32 -13.77
CA GLY A 24 0.08 -16.33 -15.19
C GLY A 24 0.40 -14.94 -15.75
N ASN A 25 1.49 -14.86 -16.52
CA ASN A 25 2.12 -13.61 -16.95
C ASN A 25 1.24 -12.75 -17.87
N LYS A 26 0.23 -13.35 -18.50
CA LYS A 26 -0.73 -12.65 -19.36
C LYS A 26 -1.92 -12.09 -18.58
N ARG A 27 -2.19 -12.62 -17.38
CA ARG A 27 -3.44 -12.35 -16.68
C ARG A 27 -3.50 -10.94 -16.12
N ALA A 28 -2.36 -10.33 -15.81
CA ALA A 28 -2.30 -8.95 -15.34
C ALA A 28 -2.80 -7.94 -16.39
N ALA A 29 -2.54 -8.19 -17.68
CA ALA A 29 -3.03 -7.33 -18.76
C ALA A 29 -4.56 -7.39 -18.92
N ASP A 30 -5.19 -8.49 -18.52
CA ASP A 30 -6.64 -8.65 -18.56
C ASP A 30 -7.36 -7.88 -17.43
N LEU A 31 -6.63 -7.45 -16.39
CA LEU A 31 -7.20 -6.74 -15.24
C LEU A 31 -7.37 -5.24 -15.47
N GLY A 32 -6.85 -4.73 -16.59
CA GLY A 32 -6.87 -3.32 -16.93
C GLY A 32 -5.48 -2.69 -16.90
N THR A 33 -5.46 -1.37 -16.84
CA THR A 33 -4.25 -0.56 -16.82
C THR A 33 -3.75 -0.39 -15.40
N TRP A 34 -2.47 -0.72 -15.18
CA TRP A 34 -1.78 -0.46 -13.93
C TRP A 34 -1.43 1.03 -13.84
N GLN A 35 -2.07 1.77 -12.93
CA GLN A 35 -2.01 3.23 -12.86
C GLN A 35 -1.41 3.70 -11.53
N GLU A 36 -0.55 4.73 -11.61
CA GLU A 36 -0.02 5.43 -10.44
C GLU A 36 -1.04 6.46 -9.93
N MET A 37 -1.16 6.60 -8.61
CA MET A 37 -1.82 7.71 -7.94
C MET A 37 -0.92 8.29 -6.86
N GLU A 38 -0.94 9.61 -6.74
CA GLU A 38 -0.26 10.34 -5.66
C GLU A 38 -1.22 10.59 -4.51
N ILE A 39 -0.80 10.28 -3.29
CA ILE A 39 -1.55 10.46 -2.06
C ILE A 39 -0.73 11.31 -1.11
N LYS A 40 -1.32 12.43 -0.66
CA LYS A 40 -0.73 13.31 0.35
C LYS A 40 -1.38 13.04 1.69
N VAL A 41 -0.57 12.76 2.69
CA VAL A 41 -1.01 12.46 4.05
C VAL A 41 -0.28 13.36 5.04
N SER A 42 -0.95 13.68 6.15
CA SER A 42 -0.35 14.39 7.26
C SER A 42 -0.74 13.72 8.57
N GLY A 43 0.06 13.94 9.60
CA GLY A 43 -0.19 13.42 10.94
C GLY A 43 0.61 14.16 12.00
N THR A 44 0.28 13.92 13.26
CA THR A 44 0.84 14.65 14.40
C THR A 44 1.66 13.77 15.34
N SER A 45 1.62 12.45 15.16
CA SER A 45 2.20 11.47 16.08
C SER A 45 2.65 10.21 15.37
N TRP A 46 3.75 9.64 15.86
CA TRP A 46 4.19 8.30 15.49
C TRP A 46 3.48 7.20 16.29
N GLU A 47 2.82 7.56 17.41
CA GLU A 47 2.22 6.60 18.34
C GLU A 47 0.73 6.32 18.04
N VAL A 48 0.08 7.18 17.28
CA VAL A 48 -1.36 7.09 16.99
C VAL A 48 -1.56 7.11 15.49
N ASN A 49 -2.40 6.20 15.00
CA ASN A 49 -2.72 6.16 13.57
C ASN A 49 -3.36 7.50 13.16
N SER A 50 -2.87 8.06 12.06
CA SER A 50 -3.32 9.33 11.51
C SER A 50 -4.36 9.12 10.41
N ILE A 51 -4.17 8.11 9.56
CA ILE A 51 -5.06 7.85 8.43
C ILE A 51 -5.02 6.38 8.00
N ASP A 52 -6.17 5.87 7.54
CA ASP A 52 -6.25 4.61 6.80
C ASP A 52 -6.29 4.89 5.30
N ILE A 53 -5.49 4.14 4.54
CA ILE A 53 -5.60 4.06 3.08
C ILE A 53 -6.22 2.71 2.75
N ALA A 54 -7.48 2.75 2.32
CA ALA A 54 -8.27 1.57 1.97
C ALA A 54 -8.25 1.33 0.46
N ILE A 55 -8.06 0.07 0.07
CA ILE A 55 -8.07 -0.41 -1.32
C ILE A 55 -9.24 -1.39 -1.45
N ALA A 56 -10.22 -1.05 -2.29
CA ALA A 56 -11.43 -1.83 -2.45
C ALA A 56 -11.13 -3.30 -2.80
N GLY A 57 -11.74 -4.22 -2.04
CA GLY A 57 -11.59 -5.67 -2.24
C GLY A 57 -10.28 -6.31 -1.73
N LEU A 58 -9.30 -5.53 -1.29
CA LEU A 58 -8.04 -6.05 -0.74
C LEU A 58 -7.91 -5.82 0.78
N GLY A 59 -8.32 -4.65 1.26
CA GLY A 59 -8.20 -4.26 2.66
C GLY A 59 -7.71 -2.83 2.82
N TRP A 60 -6.99 -2.55 3.90
CA TRP A 60 -6.41 -1.23 4.16
C TRP A 60 -5.09 -1.36 4.89
N TYR A 61 -4.31 -0.28 4.87
CA TYR A 61 -3.18 -0.09 5.78
C TYR A 61 -3.32 1.26 6.50
N SER A 62 -2.87 1.29 7.75
CA SER A 62 -2.91 2.48 8.59
C SER A 62 -1.52 3.11 8.65
N LEU A 63 -1.46 4.45 8.66
CA LEU A 63 -0.22 5.21 8.77
C LEU A 63 -0.20 5.98 10.09
N CYS A 64 0.86 5.76 10.88
CA CYS A 64 1.31 6.72 11.89
C CYS A 64 2.36 7.63 11.28
N LEU A 65 2.18 8.94 11.33
CA LEU A 65 3.22 9.88 10.95
C LEU A 65 3.17 11.17 11.76
N LYS A 66 4.32 11.80 11.92
CA LYS A 66 4.44 13.17 12.42
C LYS A 66 5.02 14.06 11.33
N GLY A 67 4.19 14.93 10.76
CA GLY A 67 4.53 15.78 9.62
C GLY A 67 3.68 15.47 8.40
N GLU A 68 4.23 15.69 7.22
CA GLU A 68 3.59 15.44 5.94
C GLU A 68 4.38 14.42 5.13
N ALA A 69 3.69 13.60 4.34
CA ALA A 69 4.30 12.68 3.41
C ALA A 69 3.50 12.64 2.11
N THR A 70 4.23 12.41 1.01
CA THR A 70 3.66 12.12 -0.30
C THR A 70 4.00 10.68 -0.67
N MET A 71 2.98 9.91 -1.01
CA MET A 71 3.09 8.50 -1.35
C MET A 71 2.60 8.28 -2.76
N LYS A 72 3.22 7.31 -3.44
CA LYS A 72 2.73 6.79 -4.72
C LYS A 72 2.15 5.40 -4.49
N LEU A 73 0.93 5.19 -4.94
CA LEU A 73 0.24 3.91 -4.91
C LEU A 73 -0.09 3.51 -6.33
N TRP A 74 0.01 2.22 -6.64
CA TRP A 74 -0.42 1.70 -7.93
C TRP A 74 -1.56 0.70 -7.74
N THR A 75 -2.59 0.83 -8.57
CA THR A 75 -3.71 -0.12 -8.66
C THR A 75 -4.13 -0.29 -10.12
N PHE A 76 -4.93 -1.31 -10.40
CA PHE A 76 -5.62 -1.39 -11.68
C PHE A 76 -6.72 -0.32 -11.76
N ASP A 77 -7.03 0.14 -12.97
CA ASP A 77 -8.13 1.07 -13.18
C ASP A 77 -9.47 0.48 -12.70
N GLY A 78 -10.35 1.35 -12.20
CA GLY A 78 -11.61 0.95 -11.58
C GLY A 78 -11.49 0.43 -10.15
N VAL A 79 -10.28 0.17 -9.62
CA VAL A 79 -10.10 -0.11 -8.19
C VAL A 79 -10.17 1.19 -7.41
N GLU A 80 -11.14 1.30 -6.51
CA GLU A 80 -11.31 2.47 -5.66
C GLU A 80 -10.28 2.47 -4.52
N VAL A 81 -9.70 3.65 -4.28
CA VAL A 81 -8.83 3.94 -3.12
C VAL A 81 -9.43 5.08 -2.32
N THR A 82 -9.63 4.85 -1.02
CA THR A 82 -10.28 5.81 -0.12
C THR A 82 -9.37 6.13 1.07
N LEU A 83 -9.30 7.41 1.40
CA LEU A 83 -8.69 7.93 2.62
C LEU A 83 -9.78 8.05 3.69
N ARG A 84 -9.57 7.47 4.86
CA ARG A 84 -10.57 7.50 5.95
C ARG A 84 -9.92 7.61 7.32
N GLU A 85 -10.74 7.95 8.32
CA GLU A 85 -10.33 7.89 9.72
C GLU A 85 -9.87 6.46 10.10
N PRO A 86 -8.78 6.32 10.87
CA PRO A 86 -8.27 5.01 11.24
C PRO A 86 -9.27 4.16 12.01
N LEU A 87 -9.49 2.92 11.57
CA LEU A 87 -10.36 2.00 12.30
C LEU A 87 -9.73 1.42 13.57
N VAL A 88 -8.40 1.50 13.69
CA VAL A 88 -7.66 1.05 14.88
C VAL A 88 -6.77 2.20 15.33
N LEU A 89 -6.96 2.71 16.55
CA LEU A 89 -6.28 3.92 16.99
C LEU A 89 -4.89 3.67 17.62
N ASP A 90 -4.73 2.56 18.36
CA ASP A 90 -3.54 2.28 19.19
C ASP A 90 -2.60 1.19 18.62
N GLN A 91 -2.53 1.04 17.29
CA GLN A 91 -1.78 -0.07 16.68
C GLN A 91 -0.25 0.08 16.79
N ALA A 92 0.29 1.30 16.94
CA ALA A 92 1.74 1.55 17.01
C ALA A 92 2.42 0.72 18.11
N ARG A 93 1.83 0.68 19.32
CA ARG A 93 2.35 -0.11 20.45
C ARG A 93 2.37 -1.62 20.20
N SER A 94 1.55 -2.12 19.27
CA SER A 94 1.52 -3.53 18.90
C SER A 94 2.51 -3.87 17.78
N LEU A 95 2.77 -2.93 16.87
CA LEU A 95 3.69 -3.10 15.73
C LEU A 95 5.16 -2.83 16.10
N GLU A 96 5.40 -2.02 17.13
CA GLU A 96 6.74 -1.74 17.69
C GLU A 96 7.27 -2.84 18.61
N LYS A 97 6.50 -3.91 18.85
CA LYS A 97 7.04 -5.08 19.55
C LYS A 97 8.16 -5.65 18.68
N PRO A 98 9.37 -5.87 19.23
CA PRO A 98 10.40 -6.59 18.50
C PRO A 98 9.82 -7.95 18.10
N GLY A 99 9.58 -8.14 16.80
CA GLY A 99 9.20 -9.45 16.26
C GLY A 99 10.37 -10.41 16.46
N PHE A 100 10.05 -11.68 16.78
CA PHE A 100 10.96 -12.82 16.99
C PHE A 100 12.42 -12.56 16.58
N GLY A 101 13.26 -12.31 17.60
CA GLY A 101 14.72 -12.40 17.48
C GLY A 101 15.21 -13.84 17.40
#